data_AF-A0A553H1I0-F1
#
_entry.id   AF-A0A553H1I0-F1
#
_cell.length_a   1.000
_cell.length_b   1.000
_cell.length_c   1.000
_cell.angle_alpha   90.00
_cell.angle_beta   90.00
_cell.angle_gamma   90.00
#
_symmetry.space_group_name_H-M   'P 1'
#
loop_
_entity.id
_entity.type
_entity.pdbx_description
1 polymer ?
#
loop_
_entity_poly.entity_id
_entity_poly.type
_entity_poly.pdbx_seq_one_letter_code
_entity_poly.pdbx_strand_id
1 'polypeptide(L)'
;MNPRVLEVTRRIQLRSEATRQRYLELVQAAGSRGPHRGTLPCGNFAHGVAGCGEGDKQRLRLMNQANLGIVSAYNDMLSAHQPYERFPAVIKAAAHEMGCTAQFAGGVPAMCDGVTQGEPGMELSLASRDVIAMGTAIALSHNMFDAALCLGICDKIVPGLLIGALRFGHLPIVFVPGGPMPTGLSNKEKAAVRQRFAEGKASREELLESEMKSYHSPGTCTFYGTANTNQMLMEVMGLHLPGASFVNPDLPLRDELTREATRQLCRSTPENGEYRPLAEIVDERALVNAVVMLLATGGSTNHTLHWVAVAQSAGIQLTWQDMADLSAVVPTLARIYPNGQADINQFQAAGGTAYLIRQLLEGELLHEDVNTVVGRGLHRYTQEPVLQDGQLAWRDGPVGSLDEAILRPVSNPFSHEGGLRVMEGNLGRGVMKVSAVAPEHQVVEAPARVFHDQTQLAEAFKAGELERDFVAVVRFQGPAANGMPELHKLTPFLGVLQDRGFKVALVTDGRMSGASGKVPSAIHLSPEALKGGPLARIRDGDRVRVDGVKGELKVLVDPAEWEARIPAAPPTDPGIGFGRELFAFMRGAMSSAEEGACSFSATLNALR
;
A
#
# COMPACT_ATOMS: atom_id res chain seq x y z
N MET A 1 21.79 -14.33 -9.09
CA MET A 1 20.49 -13.63 -9.10
C MET A 1 19.52 -14.38 -10.01
N ASN A 2 18.25 -14.51 -9.63
CA ASN A 2 17.24 -15.22 -10.41
C ASN A 2 17.07 -14.60 -11.83
N PRO A 3 17.15 -15.39 -12.92
CA PRO A 3 17.10 -14.86 -14.28
C PRO A 3 15.81 -14.09 -14.63
N ARG A 4 14.65 -14.52 -14.12
CA ARG A 4 13.37 -13.86 -14.39
C ARG A 4 13.27 -12.51 -13.67
N VAL A 5 13.80 -12.43 -12.44
CA VAL A 5 13.87 -11.15 -11.69
C VAL A 5 14.73 -10.15 -12.45
N LEU A 6 15.90 -10.58 -12.95
CA LEU A 6 16.78 -9.75 -13.78
C LEU A 6 16.12 -9.31 -15.09
N GLU A 7 15.43 -10.23 -15.78
CA GLU A 7 14.71 -9.96 -17.02
C GLU A 7 13.63 -8.88 -16.81
N VAL A 8 12.78 -9.05 -15.81
CA VAL A 8 11.72 -8.07 -15.48
C VAL A 8 12.33 -6.72 -15.11
N THR A 9 13.39 -6.71 -14.30
CA THR A 9 14.09 -5.48 -13.92
C THR A 9 14.60 -4.74 -15.16
N ARG A 10 15.28 -5.45 -16.07
CA ARG A 10 15.79 -4.88 -17.32
C ARG A 10 14.67 -4.36 -18.22
N ARG A 11 13.55 -5.08 -18.30
CA ARG A 11 12.37 -4.64 -19.07
C ARG A 11 11.77 -3.36 -18.51
N ILE A 12 11.69 -3.22 -17.18
CA ILE A 12 11.26 -1.98 -16.52
C ILE A 12 12.25 -0.85 -16.84
N GLN A 13 13.56 -1.06 -16.72
CA GLN A 13 14.58 -0.05 -17.02
C GLN A 13 14.47 0.45 -18.46
N LEU A 14 14.44 -0.46 -19.45
CA LEU A 14 14.34 -0.09 -20.86
C LEU A 14 13.06 0.69 -21.17
N ARG A 15 11.92 0.27 -20.62
CA ARG A 15 10.65 0.98 -20.80
C ARG A 15 10.66 2.36 -20.12
N SER A 16 11.41 2.50 -19.03
CA SER A 16 11.45 3.70 -18.19
C SER A 16 12.55 4.69 -18.57
N GLU A 17 13.48 4.35 -19.46
CA GLU A 17 14.72 5.11 -19.71
C GLU A 17 14.47 6.61 -19.87
N ALA A 18 13.60 7.00 -20.81
CA ALA A 18 13.28 8.40 -21.06
C ALA A 18 12.56 9.08 -19.88
N THR A 19 11.60 8.40 -19.26
CA THR A 19 10.83 8.97 -18.14
C THR A 19 11.68 9.11 -16.88
N ARG A 20 12.58 8.16 -16.64
CA ARG A 20 13.48 8.12 -15.49
C ARG A 20 14.60 9.12 -15.63
N GLN A 21 15.22 9.22 -16.80
CA GLN A 21 16.26 10.23 -17.06
C GLN A 21 15.74 11.63 -16.75
N ARG A 22 14.57 11.97 -17.28
CA ARG A 22 13.94 13.28 -17.05
C ARG A 22 13.55 13.53 -15.59
N TYR A 23 13.10 12.49 -14.88
CA TYR A 23 12.88 12.58 -13.45
C TYR A 23 14.18 12.92 -12.71
N LEU A 24 15.27 12.23 -13.03
CA LEU A 24 16.59 12.46 -12.43
C LEU A 24 17.13 13.85 -12.78
N GLU A 25 16.96 14.33 -14.02
CA GLU A 25 17.32 15.69 -14.43
C GLU A 25 16.56 16.75 -13.62
N LEU A 26 15.24 16.57 -13.42
CA LEU A 26 14.43 17.46 -12.58
C LEU A 26 14.90 17.49 -11.13
N VAL A 27 15.20 16.31 -10.57
CA VAL A 27 15.69 16.16 -9.21
C VAL A 27 17.09 16.79 -9.06
N GLN A 28 18.00 16.50 -9.97
CA GLN A 28 19.35 17.05 -9.97
C GLN A 28 19.33 18.58 -10.09
N ALA A 29 18.48 19.14 -10.97
CA ALA A 29 18.33 20.59 -11.10
C ALA A 29 17.78 21.26 -9.83
N ALA A 30 16.97 20.55 -9.06
CA ALA A 30 16.48 21.02 -7.77
C ALA A 30 17.57 20.97 -6.69
N GLY A 31 18.35 19.88 -6.65
CA GLY A 31 19.45 19.68 -5.68
C GLY A 31 20.71 20.51 -5.96
N SER A 32 21.03 20.80 -7.22
CA SER A 32 22.23 21.58 -7.61
C SER A 32 22.20 23.03 -7.14
N ARG A 33 21.06 23.51 -6.68
CA ARG A 33 20.88 24.86 -6.09
C ARG A 33 21.23 24.89 -4.60
N GLY A 34 21.62 23.76 -4.01
CA GLY A 34 21.96 23.61 -2.59
C GLY A 34 20.74 23.77 -1.66
N PRO A 35 20.95 23.82 -0.34
CA PRO A 35 19.96 24.28 0.63
C PRO A 35 19.34 25.61 0.20
N HIS A 36 18.13 25.57 -0.35
CA HIS A 36 17.47 26.78 -0.84
C HIS A 36 17.23 27.80 0.26
N ARG A 37 17.24 27.37 1.54
CA ARG A 37 17.17 28.24 2.71
C ARG A 37 18.17 29.39 2.64
N GLY A 38 19.39 29.15 2.15
CA GLY A 38 20.42 30.19 1.98
C GLY A 38 20.15 31.18 0.84
N THR A 39 19.25 30.83 -0.08
CA THR A 39 18.85 31.65 -1.23
C THR A 39 17.50 32.35 -1.04
N LEU A 40 16.79 32.05 0.06
CA LEU A 40 15.51 32.69 0.36
C LEU A 40 15.69 34.19 0.64
N PRO A 41 14.79 35.05 0.12
CA PRO A 41 14.73 36.45 0.54
C PRO A 41 14.61 36.56 2.07
N CYS A 42 15.26 37.56 2.68
CA CYS A 42 15.27 37.74 4.14
C CYS A 42 13.87 37.74 4.77
N GLY A 43 12.86 38.30 4.07
CA GLY A 43 11.47 38.26 4.49
C GLY A 43 10.92 36.82 4.57
N ASN A 44 11.09 36.04 3.50
CA ASN A 44 10.65 34.65 3.43
C ASN A 44 11.33 33.80 4.51
N PHE A 45 12.64 33.96 4.69
CA PHE A 45 13.38 33.28 5.75
C PHE A 45 12.86 33.69 7.15
N ALA A 46 12.62 34.98 7.39
CA ALA A 46 12.08 35.46 8.65
C ALA A 46 10.71 34.86 8.97
N HIS A 47 9.82 34.71 7.97
CA HIS A 47 8.55 34.01 8.12
C HIS A 47 8.75 32.54 8.51
N GLY A 48 9.68 31.84 7.86
CA GLY A 48 9.96 30.42 8.13
C GLY A 48 10.52 30.13 9.53
N VAL A 49 11.18 31.11 10.17
CA VAL A 49 11.81 30.94 11.49
C VAL A 49 11.13 31.69 12.62
N ALA A 50 10.11 32.50 12.34
CA ALA A 50 9.45 33.35 13.33
C ALA A 50 8.92 32.58 14.55
N GLY A 51 8.35 31.39 14.30
CA GLY A 51 7.80 30.49 15.32
C GLY A 51 8.85 29.64 16.07
N CYS A 52 10.13 29.73 15.71
CA CYS A 52 11.20 29.00 16.39
C CYS A 52 11.66 29.71 17.67
N GLY A 53 12.22 28.94 18.62
CA GLY A 53 12.94 29.49 19.76
C GLY A 53 14.23 30.22 19.34
N GLU A 54 14.80 31.04 20.24
CA GLU A 54 15.99 31.85 19.90
C GLU A 54 17.19 31.00 19.45
N GLY A 55 17.42 29.86 20.10
CA GLY A 55 18.49 28.92 19.72
C GLY A 55 18.33 28.40 18.29
N ASP A 56 17.13 27.94 17.92
CA ASP A 56 16.82 27.48 16.56
C ASP A 56 16.91 28.62 15.53
N LYS A 57 16.48 29.84 15.89
CA LYS A 57 16.64 31.02 15.02
C LYS A 57 18.11 31.31 14.71
N GLN A 58 19.00 31.17 15.69
CA GLN A 58 20.43 31.35 15.49
C GLN A 58 21.02 30.21 14.64
N ARG A 59 20.64 28.96 14.92
CA ARG A 59 21.06 27.78 14.14
C ARG A 59 20.66 27.88 12.67
N LEU A 60 19.40 28.18 12.39
CA LEU A 60 18.88 28.26 11.01
C LEU A 60 19.51 29.39 10.18
N ARG A 61 20.10 30.41 10.82
CA ARG A 61 20.91 31.43 10.11
C ARG A 61 22.25 30.89 9.62
N LEU A 62 22.78 29.86 10.27
CA LEU A 62 24.01 29.20 9.88
C LEU A 62 23.70 28.23 8.73
N MET A 63 24.14 28.54 7.52
CA MET A 63 23.81 27.78 6.31
C MET A 63 24.49 26.42 6.21
N ASN A 64 25.40 26.10 7.14
CA ASN A 64 26.04 24.80 7.29
C ASN A 64 25.31 23.88 8.30
N GLN A 65 24.12 24.27 8.78
CA GLN A 65 23.30 23.44 9.67
C GLN A 65 22.03 22.97 8.98
N ALA A 66 21.74 21.67 9.05
CA ALA A 66 20.57 21.09 8.42
C ALA A 66 19.27 21.39 9.19
N ASN A 67 18.20 21.63 8.44
CA ASN A 67 16.83 21.77 8.93
C ASN A 67 15.95 20.64 8.39
N LEU A 68 15.36 19.85 9.28
CA LEU A 68 14.53 18.71 8.92
C LEU A 68 13.06 19.10 8.89
N GLY A 69 12.35 18.76 7.82
CA GLY A 69 10.89 18.89 7.74
C GLY A 69 10.19 17.65 8.29
N ILE A 70 9.17 17.82 9.13
CA ILE A 70 8.30 16.73 9.58
C ILE A 70 6.96 16.84 8.86
N VAL A 71 6.62 15.86 8.02
CA VAL A 71 5.30 15.72 7.39
C VAL A 71 4.57 14.57 8.07
N SER A 72 3.43 14.85 8.69
CA SER A 72 2.73 13.86 9.52
C SER A 72 1.27 13.69 9.16
N ALA A 73 0.83 12.45 9.12
CA ALA A 73 -0.57 12.06 9.03
C ALA A 73 -1.17 11.85 10.42
N TYR A 74 -0.85 12.69 11.40
CA TYR A 74 -1.37 12.56 12.77
C TYR A 74 -2.90 12.80 12.80
N ASN A 75 -3.60 11.93 13.54
CA ASN A 75 -4.90 12.21 14.11
C ASN A 75 -5.06 11.40 15.40
N ASP A 76 -5.92 11.88 16.30
CA ASP A 76 -6.22 11.24 17.58
C ASP A 76 -7.26 10.11 17.45
N MET A 77 -8.15 10.21 16.48
CA MET A 77 -9.25 9.27 16.25
C MET A 77 -8.78 7.86 15.86
N LEU A 78 -7.72 7.74 15.05
CA LEU A 78 -7.30 6.46 14.49
C LEU A 78 -6.16 5.87 15.31
N SER A 79 -6.33 4.63 15.77
CA SER A 79 -5.31 3.90 16.56
C SER A 79 -3.93 3.92 15.90
N ALA A 80 -3.86 3.78 14.56
CA ALA A 80 -2.61 3.74 13.81
C ALA A 80 -1.87 5.07 13.75
N HIS A 81 -2.58 6.20 13.95
CA HIS A 81 -2.03 7.54 13.76
C HIS A 81 -1.90 8.33 15.05
N GLN A 82 -2.68 7.98 16.07
CA GLN A 82 -2.59 8.57 17.40
C GLN A 82 -1.15 8.55 17.98
N PRO A 83 -0.34 7.47 17.80
CA PRO A 83 1.03 7.46 18.30
C PRO A 83 1.91 8.61 17.77
N TYR A 84 1.58 9.20 16.62
CA TYR A 84 2.36 10.30 16.05
C TYR A 84 2.24 11.62 16.82
N GLU A 85 1.35 11.74 17.81
CA GLU A 85 1.27 12.93 18.68
C GLU A 85 2.62 13.26 19.32
N ARG A 86 3.31 12.23 19.85
CA ARG A 86 4.55 12.39 20.63
C ARG A 86 5.82 12.43 19.78
N PHE A 87 5.77 11.92 18.54
CA PHE A 87 6.97 11.73 17.70
C PHE A 87 7.68 13.05 17.36
N PRO A 88 6.98 14.16 17.00
CA PRO A 88 7.64 15.42 16.70
C PRO A 88 8.54 15.95 17.81
N ALA A 89 8.19 15.75 19.08
CA ALA A 89 9.02 16.18 20.20
C ALA A 89 10.31 15.35 20.30
N VAL A 90 10.20 14.02 20.13
CA VAL A 90 11.35 13.10 20.11
C VAL A 90 12.29 13.42 18.95
N ILE A 91 11.73 13.66 17.76
CA ILE A 91 12.49 14.02 16.55
C ILE A 91 13.24 15.35 16.76
N LYS A 92 12.55 16.39 17.25
CA LYS A 92 13.19 17.69 17.50
C LYS A 92 14.35 17.59 18.48
N ALA A 93 14.19 16.84 19.56
CA ALA A 93 15.25 16.61 20.53
C ALA A 93 16.45 15.87 19.89
N ALA A 94 16.21 14.79 19.14
CA ALA A 94 17.27 14.04 18.47
C ALA A 94 18.01 14.87 17.41
N ALA A 95 17.29 15.72 16.66
CA ALA A 95 17.91 16.64 15.71
C ALA A 95 18.80 17.67 16.42
N HIS A 96 18.35 18.20 17.56
CA HIS A 96 19.12 19.17 18.35
C HIS A 96 20.42 18.58 18.89
N GLU A 97 20.41 17.31 19.31
CA GLU A 97 21.60 16.57 19.76
C GLU A 97 22.64 16.40 18.63
N MET A 98 22.19 16.35 17.38
CA MET A 98 23.04 16.30 16.18
C MET A 98 23.43 17.68 15.65
N GLY A 99 23.13 18.76 16.39
CA GLY A 99 23.40 20.14 15.94
C GLY A 99 22.49 20.63 14.80
N CYS A 100 21.46 19.87 14.46
CA CYS A 100 20.46 20.22 13.44
C CYS A 100 19.22 20.85 14.10
N THR A 101 18.29 21.34 13.28
CA THR A 101 16.95 21.76 13.70
C THR A 101 15.89 20.91 12.99
N ALA A 102 14.72 20.73 13.60
CA ALA A 102 13.57 20.12 12.95
C ALA A 102 12.32 20.97 13.14
N GLN A 103 11.53 21.15 12.08
CA GLN A 103 10.27 21.87 12.10
C GLN A 103 9.14 21.00 11.59
N PHE A 104 7.94 21.20 12.14
CA PHE A 104 6.75 20.54 11.62
C PHE A 104 6.33 21.25 10.34
N ALA A 105 6.60 20.62 9.19
CA ALA A 105 6.41 21.21 7.88
C ALA A 105 4.93 21.28 7.50
N GLY A 106 4.16 20.24 7.83
CA GLY A 106 2.73 20.21 7.57
C GLY A 106 2.06 18.92 7.97
N GLY A 107 0.75 19.01 8.21
CA GLY A 107 -0.12 17.86 8.40
C GLY A 107 -0.74 17.44 7.07
N VAL A 108 -0.84 16.13 6.82
CA VAL A 108 -1.61 15.57 5.70
C VAL A 108 -2.85 14.87 6.25
N PRO A 109 -3.97 14.81 5.49
CA PRO A 109 -5.16 14.14 5.98
C PRO A 109 -4.91 12.65 6.20
N ALA A 110 -5.52 12.09 7.23
CA ALA A 110 -5.38 10.69 7.60
C ALA A 110 -6.76 10.03 7.64
N MET A 111 -7.10 9.32 6.57
CA MET A 111 -8.32 8.50 6.48
C MET A 111 -8.04 7.07 6.94
N CYS A 112 -9.03 6.46 7.61
CA CYS A 112 -9.04 5.03 7.88
C CYS A 112 -10.07 4.32 7.02
N ASP A 113 -9.60 3.37 6.21
CA ASP A 113 -10.48 2.48 5.48
C ASP A 113 -11.36 1.67 6.45
N GLY A 114 -10.82 1.24 7.59
CA GLY A 114 -11.60 0.51 8.61
C GLY A 114 -12.78 1.29 9.20
N VAL A 115 -12.71 2.63 9.24
CA VAL A 115 -13.83 3.48 9.71
C VAL A 115 -14.86 3.72 8.61
N THR A 116 -14.41 3.82 7.35
CA THR A 116 -15.27 4.16 6.21
C THR A 116 -15.81 2.94 5.46
N GLN A 117 -15.35 1.73 5.80
CA GLN A 117 -15.70 0.49 5.11
C GLN A 117 -17.21 0.25 5.02
N GLY A 118 -17.69 0.19 3.78
CA GLY A 118 -19.10 0.00 3.48
C GLY A 118 -19.99 1.24 3.66
N GLU A 119 -19.41 2.39 3.97
CA GLU A 119 -20.09 3.67 4.09
C GLU A 119 -19.71 4.60 2.92
N PRO A 120 -20.50 5.64 2.60
CA PRO A 120 -20.23 6.52 1.45
C PRO A 120 -18.87 7.22 1.49
N GLY A 121 -18.27 7.39 2.68
CA GLY A 121 -16.93 7.94 2.83
C GLY A 121 -15.83 7.10 2.16
N MET A 122 -16.05 5.80 1.93
CA MET A 122 -15.08 4.91 1.26
C MET A 122 -14.79 5.32 -0.19
N GLU A 123 -15.72 6.04 -0.83
CA GLU A 123 -15.54 6.59 -2.19
C GLU A 123 -14.46 7.68 -2.25
N LEU A 124 -14.07 8.24 -1.11
CA LEU A 124 -12.96 9.18 -1.01
C LEU A 124 -11.62 8.51 -0.68
N SER A 125 -11.63 7.21 -0.33
CA SER A 125 -10.43 6.49 0.12
C SER A 125 -9.33 6.55 -0.91
N LEU A 126 -9.56 6.14 -2.16
CA LEU A 126 -8.50 6.14 -3.15
C LEU A 126 -8.00 7.55 -3.48
N ALA A 127 -8.93 8.50 -3.64
CA ALA A 127 -8.60 9.90 -3.93
C ALA A 127 -7.81 10.56 -2.79
N SER A 128 -7.99 10.12 -1.55
CA SER A 128 -7.22 10.62 -0.40
C SER A 128 -5.70 10.42 -0.58
N ARG A 129 -5.26 9.35 -1.26
CA ARG A 129 -3.84 9.13 -1.61
C ARG A 129 -3.27 10.32 -2.38
N ASP A 130 -4.02 10.78 -3.37
CA ASP A 130 -3.60 11.87 -4.25
C ASP A 130 -3.64 13.22 -3.50
N VAL A 131 -4.64 13.42 -2.63
CA VAL A 131 -4.68 14.59 -1.74
C VAL A 131 -3.52 14.60 -0.75
N ILE A 132 -3.13 13.45 -0.21
CA ILE A 132 -1.97 13.31 0.69
C ILE A 132 -0.68 13.64 -0.05
N ALA A 133 -0.55 13.19 -1.30
CA ALA A 133 0.59 13.58 -2.15
C ALA A 133 0.65 15.09 -2.37
N MET A 134 -0.48 15.73 -2.69
CA MET A 134 -0.57 17.19 -2.81
C MET A 134 -0.23 17.90 -1.50
N GLY A 135 -0.76 17.42 -0.37
CA GLY A 135 -0.48 17.97 0.96
C GLY A 135 0.99 17.85 1.36
N THR A 136 1.62 16.72 1.03
CA THR A 136 3.06 16.51 1.21
C THR A 136 3.86 17.48 0.37
N ALA A 137 3.47 17.66 -0.90
CA ALA A 137 4.13 18.61 -1.79
C ALA A 137 3.99 20.05 -1.28
N ILE A 138 2.80 20.44 -0.79
CA ILE A 138 2.57 21.75 -0.16
C ILE A 138 3.47 21.91 1.05
N ALA A 139 3.53 20.93 1.97
CA ALA A 139 4.36 21.00 3.17
C ALA A 139 5.85 21.18 2.85
N LEU A 140 6.37 20.49 1.83
CA LEU A 140 7.79 20.60 1.44
C LEU A 140 8.07 21.82 0.55
N SER A 141 7.06 22.41 -0.10
CA SER A 141 7.23 23.57 -0.99
C SER A 141 7.69 24.86 -0.30
N HIS A 142 7.68 24.89 1.04
CA HIS A 142 8.26 25.96 1.84
C HIS A 142 9.76 26.17 1.55
N ASN A 143 10.43 25.15 1.02
CA ASN A 143 11.81 25.23 0.55
C ASN A 143 12.81 25.66 1.64
N MET A 144 12.50 25.26 2.88
CA MET A 144 13.22 25.57 4.12
C MET A 144 13.99 24.37 4.66
N PHE A 145 13.84 23.19 4.05
CA PHE A 145 14.26 21.91 4.59
C PHE A 145 15.37 21.29 3.75
N ASP A 146 16.34 20.69 4.44
CA ASP A 146 17.51 20.02 3.87
C ASP A 146 17.29 18.50 3.79
N ALA A 147 16.31 18.00 4.55
CA ALA A 147 15.85 16.62 4.57
C ALA A 147 14.45 16.55 5.21
N ALA A 148 13.75 15.42 5.10
CA ALA A 148 12.43 15.27 5.70
C ALA A 148 12.15 13.90 6.34
N LEU A 149 11.32 13.89 7.38
CA LEU A 149 10.69 12.70 7.94
C LEU A 149 9.22 12.64 7.52
N CYS A 150 8.80 11.48 7.02
CA CYS A 150 7.40 11.20 6.69
C CYS A 150 6.80 10.24 7.72
N LEU A 151 5.77 10.69 8.44
CA LEU A 151 5.10 9.94 9.50
C LEU A 151 3.73 9.47 9.01
N GLY A 152 3.61 8.21 8.60
CA GLY A 152 2.37 7.65 8.06
C GLY A 152 2.36 6.13 8.02
N ILE A 153 1.17 5.51 8.12
CA ILE A 153 1.03 4.05 8.17
C ILE A 153 -0.11 3.51 7.32
N CYS A 154 -1.32 4.04 7.50
CA CYS A 154 -2.53 3.46 6.91
C CYS A 154 -2.49 3.39 5.37
N ASP A 155 -3.41 2.61 4.80
CA ASP A 155 -3.44 2.14 3.41
C ASP A 155 -2.99 3.20 2.38
N LYS A 156 -3.69 4.33 2.32
CA LYS A 156 -3.51 5.38 1.30
C LYS A 156 -2.40 6.37 1.65
N ILE A 157 -1.97 6.37 2.91
CA ILE A 157 -1.12 7.41 3.48
C ILE A 157 0.33 7.21 3.08
N VAL A 158 0.87 6.00 3.23
CA VAL A 158 2.25 5.71 2.81
C VAL A 158 2.48 5.98 1.32
N PRO A 159 1.67 5.43 0.39
CA PRO A 159 1.86 5.73 -1.02
C PRO A 159 1.61 7.21 -1.34
N GLY A 160 0.66 7.89 -0.69
CA GLY A 160 0.46 9.33 -0.86
C GLY A 160 1.67 10.16 -0.44
N LEU A 161 2.20 9.90 0.76
CA LEU A 161 3.41 10.55 1.27
C LEU A 161 4.59 10.29 0.32
N LEU A 162 4.77 9.06 -0.15
CA LEU A 162 5.87 8.70 -1.06
C LEU A 162 5.73 9.38 -2.43
N ILE A 163 4.54 9.41 -3.03
CA ILE A 163 4.27 10.13 -4.28
C ILE A 163 4.64 11.60 -4.15
N GLY A 164 4.21 12.27 -3.06
CA GLY A 164 4.55 13.68 -2.82
C GLY A 164 6.04 13.90 -2.56
N ALA A 165 6.66 13.05 -1.73
CA ALA A 165 8.07 13.10 -1.40
C ALA A 165 8.97 12.90 -2.62
N LEU A 166 8.61 12.02 -3.56
CA LEU A 166 9.36 11.79 -4.80
C LEU A 166 9.48 13.04 -5.67
N ARG A 167 8.53 13.99 -5.58
CA ARG A 167 8.64 15.28 -6.26
C ARG A 167 9.66 16.23 -5.63
N PHE A 168 10.13 15.90 -4.43
CA PHE A 168 11.26 16.49 -3.74
C PHE A 168 12.39 15.47 -3.59
N GLY A 169 12.55 14.57 -4.59
CA GLY A 169 13.49 13.45 -4.52
C GLY A 169 14.96 13.80 -4.33
N HIS A 170 15.33 15.09 -4.41
CA HIS A 170 16.66 15.59 -4.07
C HIS A 170 16.88 15.70 -2.56
N LEU A 171 15.83 15.69 -1.76
CA LEU A 171 15.95 15.66 -0.32
C LEU A 171 16.24 14.22 0.13
N PRO A 172 17.15 14.02 1.10
CA PRO A 172 17.16 12.83 1.93
C PRO A 172 15.82 12.73 2.67
N ILE A 173 15.17 11.58 2.60
CA ILE A 173 13.86 11.36 3.24
C ILE A 173 13.85 9.99 3.92
N VAL A 174 13.43 9.97 5.19
CA VAL A 174 13.24 8.73 5.98
C VAL A 174 11.76 8.61 6.36
N PHE A 175 11.19 7.42 6.15
CA PHE A 175 9.85 7.10 6.63
C PHE A 175 9.96 6.49 8.03
N VAL A 176 9.13 6.97 8.96
CA VAL A 176 9.15 6.51 10.35
C VAL A 176 7.85 5.79 10.66
N PRO A 177 7.87 4.46 10.80
CA PRO A 177 6.68 3.70 11.16
C PRO A 177 6.29 3.92 12.62
N GLY A 178 4.99 3.90 12.92
CA GLY A 178 4.48 3.89 14.30
C GLY A 178 4.40 2.49 14.92
N GLY A 179 4.22 1.46 14.09
CA GLY A 179 4.11 0.06 14.51
C GLY A 179 2.67 -0.48 14.61
N PRO A 180 2.52 -1.80 14.69
CA PRO A 180 1.23 -2.46 14.90
C PRO A 180 0.81 -2.40 16.37
N MET A 181 -0.49 -2.48 16.61
CA MET A 181 -1.01 -2.77 17.95
C MET A 181 -0.59 -4.20 18.37
N PRO A 182 -0.45 -4.49 19.68
CA PRO A 182 -0.26 -5.85 20.18
C PRO A 182 -1.37 -6.83 19.73
N THR A 183 -1.11 -8.13 19.83
CA THR A 183 -2.11 -9.17 19.53
C THR A 183 -3.30 -9.08 20.50
N GLY A 184 -4.51 -8.93 19.94
CA GLY A 184 -5.79 -8.95 20.66
C GLY A 184 -6.55 -10.25 20.45
N LEU A 185 -7.88 -10.15 20.29
CA LEU A 185 -8.71 -11.29 19.88
C LEU A 185 -8.20 -11.90 18.56
N SER A 186 -8.18 -13.23 18.46
CA SER A 186 -7.70 -13.87 17.25
C SER A 186 -8.57 -13.53 16.04
N ASN A 187 -7.94 -13.38 14.88
CA ASN A 187 -8.67 -13.08 13.64
C ASN A 187 -9.67 -14.19 13.25
N LYS A 188 -9.41 -15.43 13.66
CA LYS A 188 -10.31 -16.58 13.45
C LYS A 188 -11.61 -16.42 14.23
N GLU A 189 -11.52 -16.09 15.52
CA GLU A 189 -12.70 -15.86 16.36
C GLU A 189 -13.51 -14.66 15.85
N LYS A 190 -12.82 -13.57 15.50
CA LYS A 190 -13.44 -12.40 14.88
C LYS A 190 -14.20 -12.75 13.59
N ALA A 191 -13.57 -13.48 12.68
CA ALA A 191 -14.20 -13.90 11.43
C ALA A 191 -15.42 -14.81 11.66
N ALA A 192 -15.34 -15.71 12.63
CA ALA A 192 -16.47 -16.59 12.99
C ALA A 192 -17.67 -15.79 13.54
N VAL A 193 -17.44 -14.76 14.36
CA VAL A 193 -18.51 -13.85 14.84
C VAL A 193 -19.14 -13.10 13.66
N ARG A 194 -18.33 -12.58 12.72
CA ARG A 194 -18.84 -11.91 11.50
C ARG A 194 -19.70 -12.82 10.63
N GLN A 195 -19.28 -14.06 10.43
CA GLN A 195 -20.06 -15.05 9.67
C GLN A 195 -21.39 -15.37 10.36
N ARG A 196 -21.37 -15.65 11.67
CA ARG A 196 -22.61 -15.88 12.42
C ARG A 196 -23.54 -14.68 12.38
N PHE A 197 -23.01 -13.45 12.48
CA PHE A 197 -23.81 -12.24 12.34
C PHE A 197 -24.46 -12.13 10.96
N ALA A 198 -23.71 -12.42 9.88
CA ALA A 198 -24.24 -12.43 8.51
C ALA A 198 -25.35 -13.46 8.30
N GLU A 199 -25.31 -14.58 9.04
CA GLU A 199 -26.35 -15.60 9.07
C GLU A 199 -27.52 -15.30 10.04
N GLY A 200 -27.48 -14.19 10.77
CA GLY A 200 -28.48 -13.85 11.79
C GLY A 200 -28.35 -14.67 13.09
N LYS A 201 -27.22 -15.33 13.31
CA LYS A 201 -26.90 -16.20 14.47
C LYS A 201 -26.05 -15.53 15.56
N ALA A 202 -25.75 -14.24 15.43
CA ALA A 202 -25.04 -13.44 16.44
C ALA A 202 -25.74 -12.09 16.61
N SER A 203 -25.72 -11.52 17.81
CA SER A 203 -26.30 -10.20 18.07
C SER A 203 -25.36 -9.08 17.61
N ARG A 204 -25.90 -7.86 17.45
CA ARG A 204 -25.08 -6.67 17.18
C ARG A 204 -24.09 -6.37 18.31
N GLU A 205 -24.51 -6.63 19.56
CA GLU A 205 -23.68 -6.44 20.75
C GLU A 205 -22.49 -7.40 20.76
N GLU A 206 -22.73 -8.69 20.47
CA GLU A 206 -21.68 -9.69 20.36
C GLU A 206 -20.67 -9.36 19.25
N LEU A 207 -21.16 -8.91 18.09
CA LEU A 207 -20.29 -8.44 17.01
C LEU A 207 -19.43 -7.25 17.45
N LEU A 208 -20.03 -6.25 18.10
CA LEU A 208 -19.32 -5.06 18.56
C LEU A 208 -18.26 -5.40 19.60
N GLU A 209 -18.58 -6.26 20.57
CA GLU A 209 -17.63 -6.69 21.60
C GLU A 209 -16.43 -7.41 20.97
N SER A 210 -16.66 -8.29 19.99
CA SER A 210 -15.60 -8.97 19.25
C SER A 210 -14.71 -7.98 18.47
N GLU A 211 -15.29 -6.96 17.85
CA GLU A 211 -14.54 -5.93 17.13
C GLU A 211 -13.70 -5.07 18.07
N MET A 212 -14.25 -4.66 19.22
CA MET A 212 -13.54 -3.87 20.24
C MET A 212 -12.37 -4.63 20.87
N LYS A 213 -12.52 -5.93 21.12
CA LYS A 213 -11.41 -6.79 21.58
C LYS A 213 -10.32 -6.97 20.52
N SER A 214 -10.64 -6.79 19.25
CA SER A 214 -9.65 -6.80 18.18
C SER A 214 -8.89 -5.48 18.13
N TYR A 215 -9.60 -4.35 18.14
CA TYR A 215 -9.04 -2.98 18.06
C TYR A 215 -8.94 -2.35 19.45
N HIS A 216 -8.08 -2.91 20.30
CA HIS A 216 -8.07 -2.65 21.74
C HIS A 216 -6.98 -1.67 22.21
N SER A 217 -6.05 -1.27 21.34
CA SER A 217 -4.87 -0.45 21.69
C SER A 217 -4.37 0.40 20.52
N PRO A 218 -3.58 1.48 20.80
CA PRO A 218 -2.91 2.25 19.77
C PRO A 218 -1.97 1.40 18.91
N GLY A 219 -1.82 1.78 17.64
CA GLY A 219 -1.06 1.07 16.62
C GLY A 219 -1.91 0.65 15.43
N THR A 220 -1.22 0.19 14.40
CA THR A 220 -1.83 -0.30 13.16
C THR A 220 -2.53 -1.63 13.39
N CYS A 221 -3.61 -1.91 12.63
CA CYS A 221 -4.31 -3.19 12.67
C CYS A 221 -3.32 -4.37 12.62
N THR A 222 -3.60 -5.46 13.34
CA THR A 222 -2.69 -6.61 13.40
C THR A 222 -2.73 -7.51 12.16
N PHE A 223 -3.76 -7.40 11.33
CA PHE A 223 -3.86 -8.20 10.09
C PHE A 223 -2.97 -7.65 8.97
N TYR A 224 -2.57 -8.52 8.06
CA TYR A 224 -1.76 -8.18 6.90
C TYR A 224 -2.60 -7.60 5.75
N GLY A 225 -3.19 -6.44 6.03
CA GLY A 225 -3.82 -5.59 5.03
C GLY A 225 -2.82 -4.67 4.34
N THR A 226 -3.34 -3.69 3.59
CA THR A 226 -2.50 -2.76 2.84
C THR A 226 -1.56 -1.95 3.73
N ALA A 227 -2.01 -1.53 4.93
CA ALA A 227 -1.19 -0.74 5.85
C ALA A 227 0.11 -1.48 6.26
N ASN A 228 0.00 -2.74 6.69
CA ASN A 228 1.17 -3.54 7.06
C ASN A 228 1.98 -4.02 5.84
N THR A 229 1.32 -4.25 4.69
CA THR A 229 2.03 -4.51 3.43
C THR A 229 2.91 -3.30 3.08
N ASN A 230 2.37 -2.07 3.14
CA ASN A 230 3.14 -0.84 2.93
C ASN A 230 4.38 -0.82 3.82
N GLN A 231 4.26 -1.14 5.12
CA GLN A 231 5.41 -1.12 6.02
C GLN A 231 6.51 -2.10 5.59
N MET A 232 6.15 -3.33 5.20
CA MET A 232 7.13 -4.29 4.66
C MET A 232 7.80 -3.78 3.37
N LEU A 233 7.01 -3.17 2.49
CA LEU A 233 7.53 -2.70 1.20
C LEU A 233 8.47 -1.51 1.39
N MET A 234 8.15 -0.58 2.29
CA MET A 234 9.04 0.53 2.64
C MET A 234 10.34 0.05 3.28
N GLU A 235 10.29 -1.02 4.08
CA GLU A 235 11.49 -1.60 4.68
C GLU A 235 12.38 -2.30 3.65
N VAL A 236 11.85 -3.12 2.75
CA VAL A 236 12.65 -3.78 1.71
C VAL A 236 13.16 -2.80 0.64
N MET A 237 12.46 -1.68 0.42
CA MET A 237 12.94 -0.57 -0.40
C MET A 237 14.07 0.23 0.27
N GLY A 238 14.36 -0.05 1.54
CA GLY A 238 15.38 0.64 2.29
C GLY A 238 14.99 2.06 2.72
N LEU A 239 13.69 2.34 2.91
CA LEU A 239 13.16 3.66 3.30
C LEU A 239 12.87 3.77 4.81
N HIS A 240 12.84 2.64 5.52
CA HIS A 240 12.82 2.56 6.99
C HIS A 240 14.19 2.18 7.54
N LEU A 241 14.43 2.39 8.83
CA LEU A 241 15.52 1.69 9.51
C LEU A 241 15.28 0.16 9.53
N PRO A 242 16.33 -0.67 9.47
CA PRO A 242 16.20 -2.13 9.57
C PRO A 242 15.45 -2.57 10.83
N GLY A 243 14.42 -3.39 10.64
CA GLY A 243 13.54 -3.95 11.68
C GLY A 243 12.58 -2.96 12.32
N ALA A 244 12.45 -1.73 11.79
CA ALA A 244 11.64 -0.70 12.43
C ALA A 244 10.13 -0.86 12.24
N SER A 245 9.66 -1.59 11.22
CA SER A 245 8.24 -1.60 10.84
C SER A 245 7.31 -2.15 11.91
N PHE A 246 7.75 -3.19 12.63
CA PHE A 246 6.86 -4.00 13.48
C PHE A 246 7.15 -3.89 14.99
N VAL A 247 7.96 -2.93 15.42
CA VAL A 247 8.09 -2.59 16.85
C VAL A 247 6.80 -1.89 17.31
N ASN A 248 6.15 -2.40 18.37
CA ASN A 248 4.90 -1.81 18.86
C ASN A 248 5.08 -0.36 19.36
N PRO A 249 4.05 0.50 19.25
CA PRO A 249 4.16 1.94 19.52
C PRO A 249 4.70 2.33 20.90
N ASP A 250 4.35 1.60 21.96
CA ASP A 250 4.64 2.01 23.34
C ASP A 250 5.92 1.38 23.93
N LEU A 251 6.67 0.64 23.12
CA LEU A 251 7.94 0.07 23.56
C LEU A 251 9.05 1.13 23.56
N PRO A 252 9.96 1.14 24.56
CA PRO A 252 11.12 2.05 24.54
C PRO A 252 11.97 1.93 23.27
N LEU A 253 12.01 0.74 22.65
CA LEU A 253 12.69 0.51 21.39
C LEU A 253 12.12 1.37 20.23
N ARG A 254 10.81 1.67 20.22
CA ARG A 254 10.19 2.56 19.22
C ARG A 254 10.74 3.98 19.34
N ASP A 255 10.95 4.46 20.55
CA ASP A 255 11.44 5.81 20.80
C ASP A 255 12.87 5.93 20.31
N GLU A 256 13.71 4.96 20.63
CA GLU A 256 15.10 4.93 20.18
C GLU A 256 15.22 4.77 18.66
N LEU A 257 14.37 3.96 18.02
CA LEU A 257 14.30 3.89 16.56
C LEU A 257 13.88 5.23 15.94
N THR A 258 12.97 5.97 16.58
CA THR A 258 12.55 7.31 16.10
C THR A 258 13.69 8.32 16.23
N ARG A 259 14.45 8.26 17.33
CA ARG A 259 15.66 9.06 17.52
C ARG A 259 16.71 8.71 16.47
N GLU A 260 17.03 7.43 16.28
CA GLU A 260 18.06 7.02 15.32
C GLU A 260 17.64 7.28 13.87
N ALA A 261 16.35 7.18 13.53
CA ALA A 261 15.87 7.59 12.20
C ALA A 261 16.17 9.07 11.95
N THR A 262 16.02 9.90 12.98
CA THR A 262 16.37 11.32 12.93
C THR A 262 17.88 11.52 12.82
N ARG A 263 18.69 10.84 13.65
CA ARG A 263 20.16 10.94 13.58
C ARG A 263 20.69 10.49 12.22
N GLN A 264 20.17 9.39 11.69
CA GLN A 264 20.53 8.87 10.38
C GLN A 264 20.15 9.84 9.25
N LEU A 265 18.99 10.50 9.38
CA LEU A 265 18.59 11.54 8.43
C LEU A 265 19.54 12.76 8.50
N CYS A 266 19.93 13.20 9.71
CA CYS A 266 20.95 14.24 9.88
C CYS A 266 22.26 13.86 9.17
N ARG A 267 22.76 12.63 9.35
CA ARG A 267 23.97 12.13 8.66
C ARG A 267 23.83 12.04 7.14
N SER A 268 22.60 12.04 6.63
CA SER A 268 22.31 11.89 5.21
C SER A 268 22.16 13.22 4.47
N THR A 269 22.28 14.36 5.18
CA THR A 269 22.28 15.68 4.55
C THR A 269 23.65 16.05 3.99
N PRO A 270 23.74 16.93 2.98
CA PRO A 270 25.02 17.35 2.41
C PRO A 270 26.01 17.93 3.44
N GLU A 271 25.51 18.54 4.51
CA GLU A 271 26.31 19.26 5.51
C GLU A 271 27.00 18.32 6.51
N ASN A 272 26.46 17.11 6.73
CA ASN A 272 26.76 16.30 7.91
C ASN A 272 27.23 14.87 7.61
N GLY A 273 27.29 14.46 6.35
CA GLY A 273 27.78 13.14 6.00
C GLY A 273 27.58 12.76 4.54
N GLU A 274 27.20 11.50 4.33
CA GLU A 274 26.98 10.97 2.99
C GLU A 274 25.60 11.38 2.51
N TYR A 275 25.55 12.30 1.57
CA TYR A 275 24.32 12.75 0.94
C TYR A 275 23.58 11.57 0.29
N ARG A 276 22.35 11.31 0.74
CA ARG A 276 21.51 10.20 0.25
C ARG A 276 20.12 10.71 -0.16
N PRO A 277 19.97 11.27 -1.37
CA PRO A 277 18.68 11.75 -1.84
C PRO A 277 17.71 10.60 -2.08
N LEU A 278 16.42 10.83 -1.84
CA LEU A 278 15.37 9.83 -2.04
C LEU A 278 15.37 9.24 -3.46
N ALA A 279 15.67 10.05 -4.48
CA ALA A 279 15.72 9.63 -5.87
C ALA A 279 16.81 8.59 -6.18
N GLU A 280 17.88 8.53 -5.37
CA GLU A 280 18.94 7.52 -5.50
C GLU A 280 18.63 6.22 -4.75
N ILE A 281 17.70 6.26 -3.79
CA ILE A 281 17.19 5.08 -3.07
C ILE A 281 16.06 4.44 -3.88
N VAL A 282 15.11 5.24 -4.37
CA VAL A 282 13.98 4.74 -5.16
C VAL A 282 14.37 4.65 -6.63
N ASP A 283 14.89 3.48 -7.01
CA ASP A 283 15.16 3.06 -8.39
C ASP A 283 14.34 1.83 -8.80
N GLU A 284 14.58 1.33 -10.02
CA GLU A 284 13.87 0.17 -10.57
C GLU A 284 14.12 -1.10 -9.73
N ARG A 285 15.32 -1.26 -9.18
CA ARG A 285 15.70 -2.43 -8.36
C ARG A 285 14.98 -2.40 -7.02
N ALA A 286 14.92 -1.24 -6.36
CA ALA A 286 14.18 -1.06 -5.11
C ALA A 286 12.68 -1.33 -5.32
N LEU A 287 12.09 -0.87 -6.43
CA LEU A 287 10.70 -1.17 -6.76
C LEU A 287 10.46 -2.65 -7.06
N VAL A 288 11.38 -3.33 -7.77
CA VAL A 288 11.30 -4.77 -7.98
C VAL A 288 11.40 -5.52 -6.65
N ASN A 289 12.30 -5.11 -5.75
CA ASN A 289 12.39 -5.67 -4.40
C ASN A 289 11.07 -5.53 -3.63
N ALA A 290 10.40 -4.39 -3.74
CA ALA A 290 9.08 -4.18 -3.15
C ALA A 290 8.03 -5.13 -3.72
N VAL A 291 8.01 -5.35 -5.04
CA VAL A 291 7.09 -6.30 -5.68
C VAL A 291 7.40 -7.74 -5.26
N VAL A 292 8.68 -8.13 -5.18
CA VAL A 292 9.08 -9.45 -4.68
C VAL A 292 8.61 -9.65 -3.23
N MET A 293 8.79 -8.65 -2.36
CA MET A 293 8.30 -8.72 -0.97
C MET A 293 6.76 -8.80 -0.90
N LEU A 294 6.06 -8.04 -1.74
CA LEU A 294 4.59 -8.11 -1.87
C LEU A 294 4.14 -9.53 -2.19
N LEU A 295 4.79 -10.18 -3.14
CA LEU A 295 4.47 -11.52 -3.61
C LEU A 295 4.83 -12.59 -2.57
N ALA A 296 6.02 -12.49 -1.97
CA ALA A 296 6.51 -13.47 -0.99
C ALA A 296 5.67 -13.52 0.29
N THR A 297 4.93 -12.44 0.58
CA THR A 297 4.09 -12.31 1.77
C THR A 297 2.61 -12.46 1.47
N GLY A 298 2.24 -12.59 0.19
CA GLY A 298 0.86 -12.53 -0.26
C GLY A 298 0.19 -11.22 0.16
N GLY A 299 0.83 -10.08 -0.03
CA GLY A 299 0.31 -8.79 0.39
C GLY A 299 -0.91 -8.32 -0.41
N SER A 300 -1.33 -7.09 -0.12
CA SER A 300 -2.60 -6.53 -0.61
C SER A 300 -2.60 -6.24 -2.11
N THR A 301 -3.66 -6.63 -2.82
CA THR A 301 -3.85 -6.30 -4.24
C THR A 301 -3.97 -4.80 -4.51
N ASN A 302 -4.24 -3.94 -3.52
CA ASN A 302 -4.19 -2.49 -3.71
C ASN A 302 -2.81 -2.00 -4.18
N HIS A 303 -1.75 -2.78 -3.93
CA HIS A 303 -0.41 -2.47 -4.38
C HIS A 303 -0.26 -2.55 -5.90
N THR A 304 -1.15 -3.27 -6.61
CA THR A 304 -1.19 -3.22 -8.08
C THR A 304 -1.65 -1.84 -8.60
N LEU A 305 -2.19 -0.98 -7.73
CA LEU A 305 -2.53 0.41 -8.02
C LEU A 305 -1.45 1.34 -7.47
N HIS A 306 -1.18 1.20 -6.17
CA HIS A 306 -0.30 2.10 -5.42
C HIS A 306 1.13 2.07 -5.95
N TRP A 307 1.70 0.89 -6.19
CA TRP A 307 3.09 0.79 -6.65
C TRP A 307 3.25 1.22 -8.12
N VAL A 308 2.19 1.09 -8.93
CA VAL A 308 2.19 1.66 -10.28
C VAL A 308 2.23 3.20 -10.20
N ALA A 309 1.40 3.81 -9.36
CA ALA A 309 1.39 5.27 -9.16
C ALA A 309 2.69 5.81 -8.52
N VAL A 310 3.25 5.09 -7.55
CA VAL A 310 4.55 5.41 -6.94
C VAL A 310 5.67 5.32 -7.97
N ALA A 311 5.71 4.25 -8.77
CA ALA A 311 6.70 4.08 -9.83
C ALA A 311 6.64 5.24 -10.83
N GLN A 312 5.45 5.59 -11.32
CA GLN A 312 5.26 6.70 -12.26
C GLN A 312 5.80 8.02 -11.69
N SER A 313 5.61 8.26 -10.39
CA SER A 313 6.07 9.47 -9.71
C SER A 313 7.59 9.59 -9.62
N ALA A 314 8.29 8.46 -9.69
CA ALA A 314 9.75 8.34 -9.77
C ALA A 314 10.27 8.22 -11.23
N GLY A 315 9.41 8.41 -12.24
CA GLY A 315 9.76 8.25 -13.66
C GLY A 315 9.90 6.79 -14.11
N ILE A 316 9.42 5.82 -13.32
CA ILE A 316 9.53 4.38 -13.57
C ILE A 316 8.18 3.83 -14.02
N GLN A 317 8.18 3.02 -15.08
CA GLN A 317 6.97 2.44 -15.65
C GLN A 317 6.86 0.97 -15.22
N LEU A 318 6.11 0.71 -14.15
CA LEU A 318 5.78 -0.63 -13.65
C LEU A 318 4.40 -1.05 -14.18
N THR A 319 4.26 -2.29 -14.66
CA THR A 319 2.99 -2.82 -15.19
C THR A 319 2.52 -4.04 -14.39
N TRP A 320 1.24 -4.39 -14.50
CA TRP A 320 0.73 -5.63 -13.91
C TRP A 320 1.40 -6.88 -14.48
N GLN A 321 1.82 -6.86 -15.75
CA GLN A 321 2.54 -7.99 -16.34
C GLN A 321 3.90 -8.20 -15.68
N ASP A 322 4.61 -7.13 -15.29
CA ASP A 322 5.85 -7.27 -14.52
C ASP A 322 5.59 -7.92 -13.15
N MET A 323 4.51 -7.52 -12.47
CA MET A 323 4.14 -8.11 -11.19
C MET A 323 3.73 -9.59 -11.34
N ALA A 324 3.00 -9.94 -12.40
CA ALA A 324 2.60 -11.33 -12.67
C ALA A 324 3.79 -12.21 -13.07
N ASP A 325 4.73 -11.70 -13.88
CA ASP A 325 5.93 -12.43 -14.28
C ASP A 325 6.87 -12.66 -13.08
N LEU A 326 6.96 -11.70 -12.16
CA LEU A 326 7.64 -11.89 -10.87
C LEU A 326 6.87 -12.91 -10.01
N SER A 327 5.54 -12.83 -9.97
CA SER A 327 4.70 -13.76 -9.20
C SER A 327 4.92 -15.22 -9.59
N ALA A 328 5.28 -15.50 -10.84
CA ALA A 328 5.53 -16.86 -11.33
C ALA A 328 6.81 -17.50 -10.77
N VAL A 329 7.74 -16.70 -10.22
CA VAL A 329 9.04 -17.19 -9.72
C VAL A 329 9.31 -16.86 -8.26
N VAL A 330 8.57 -15.92 -7.67
CA VAL A 330 8.68 -15.56 -6.26
C VAL A 330 7.78 -16.49 -5.44
N PRO A 331 8.32 -17.31 -4.53
CA PRO A 331 7.52 -18.20 -3.71
C PRO A 331 6.81 -17.45 -2.60
N THR A 332 5.64 -17.95 -2.18
CA THR A 332 4.98 -17.47 -0.95
C THR A 332 5.67 -18.08 0.28
N LEU A 333 6.29 -17.24 1.10
CA LEU A 333 7.03 -17.63 2.30
C LEU A 333 6.31 -17.32 3.62
N ALA A 334 5.32 -16.43 3.60
CA ALA A 334 4.57 -16.03 4.79
C ALA A 334 3.07 -16.33 4.69
N ARG A 335 2.46 -16.77 5.79
CA ARG A 335 1.01 -16.93 5.97
C ARG A 335 0.50 -16.10 7.13
N ILE A 336 0.29 -14.82 6.85
CA ILE A 336 -0.27 -13.84 7.79
C ILE A 336 -1.75 -13.63 7.43
N TYR A 337 -2.62 -13.54 8.42
CA TYR A 337 -4.06 -13.29 8.22
C TYR A 337 -4.25 -12.05 7.32
N PRO A 338 -5.02 -12.16 6.22
CA PRO A 338 -6.04 -13.17 5.93
C PRO A 338 -5.54 -14.48 5.28
N ASN A 339 -4.32 -14.55 4.78
CA ASN A 339 -3.81 -15.74 4.07
C ASN A 339 -3.44 -16.90 5.02
N GLY A 340 -3.41 -16.62 6.32
CA GLY A 340 -3.16 -17.57 7.39
C GLY A 340 -3.96 -17.21 8.65
N GLN A 341 -3.63 -17.85 9.77
CA GLN A 341 -4.28 -17.57 11.05
C GLN A 341 -3.50 -16.55 11.89
N ALA A 342 -2.18 -16.49 11.70
CA ALA A 342 -1.29 -15.65 12.48
C ALA A 342 -1.41 -14.16 12.14
N ASP A 343 -1.26 -13.29 13.12
CA ASP A 343 -1.18 -11.85 12.91
C ASP A 343 0.26 -11.35 12.67
N ILE A 344 0.44 -10.04 12.45
CA ILE A 344 1.74 -9.45 12.14
C ILE A 344 2.74 -9.53 13.30
N ASN A 345 2.28 -9.56 14.55
CA ASN A 345 3.16 -9.70 15.72
C ASN A 345 3.69 -11.14 15.79
N GLN A 346 2.83 -12.13 15.52
CA GLN A 346 3.23 -13.53 15.44
C GLN A 346 4.19 -13.80 14.27
N PHE A 347 3.97 -13.14 13.11
CA PHE A 347 4.94 -13.14 12.02
C PHE A 347 6.31 -12.59 12.46
N GLN A 348 6.32 -11.44 13.15
CA GLN A 348 7.55 -10.85 13.66
C GLN A 348 8.27 -11.79 14.63
N ALA A 349 7.53 -12.46 15.52
CA ALA A 349 8.06 -13.44 16.46
C ALA A 349 8.57 -14.73 15.78
N ALA A 350 8.00 -15.13 14.64
CA ALA A 350 8.45 -16.30 13.88
C ALA A 350 9.81 -16.09 13.17
N GLY A 351 10.28 -14.85 13.08
CA GLY A 351 11.54 -14.46 12.43
C GLY A 351 11.46 -13.12 11.71
N GLY A 352 10.23 -12.68 11.38
CA GLY A 352 9.93 -11.34 10.91
C GLY A 352 10.59 -10.94 9.60
N THR A 353 10.65 -9.62 9.39
CA THR A 353 11.18 -9.03 8.15
C THR A 353 12.65 -9.42 7.91
N ALA A 354 13.46 -9.48 8.96
CA ALA A 354 14.89 -9.78 8.85
C ALA A 354 15.17 -11.18 8.27
N TYR A 355 14.47 -12.21 8.78
CA TYR A 355 14.58 -13.56 8.24
C TYR A 355 14.04 -13.65 6.82
N LEU A 356 12.91 -12.99 6.54
CA LEU A 356 12.31 -13.01 5.21
C LEU A 356 13.23 -12.38 4.16
N ILE A 357 13.82 -11.21 4.44
CA ILE A 357 14.79 -10.57 3.55
C ILE A 357 16.02 -11.47 3.34
N ARG A 358 16.51 -12.12 4.40
CA ARG A 358 17.60 -13.10 4.29
C ARG A 358 17.26 -14.23 3.32
N GLN A 359 16.10 -14.87 3.49
CA GLN A 359 15.66 -15.97 2.64
C GLN A 359 15.49 -15.57 1.17
N LEU A 360 15.00 -14.35 0.91
CA LEU A 360 14.84 -13.85 -0.45
C LEU A 360 16.18 -13.43 -1.09
N LEU A 361 17.16 -12.94 -0.30
CA LEU A 361 18.53 -12.70 -0.78
C LEU A 361 19.25 -14.03 -1.08
N GLU A 362 19.18 -15.01 -0.18
CA GLU A 362 19.73 -16.36 -0.37
C GLU A 362 19.09 -17.07 -1.57
N GLY A 363 17.78 -16.88 -1.76
CA GLY A 363 17.04 -17.35 -2.94
C GLY A 363 17.33 -16.56 -4.21
N GLU A 364 18.20 -15.55 -4.15
CA GLU A 364 18.60 -14.72 -5.28
C GLU A 364 17.43 -13.93 -5.92
N LEU A 365 16.38 -13.65 -5.13
CA LEU A 365 15.14 -13.00 -5.58
C LEU A 365 15.14 -11.49 -5.33
N LEU A 366 16.00 -10.98 -4.45
CA LEU A 366 16.16 -9.55 -4.19
C LEU A 366 17.47 -9.03 -4.78
N HIS A 367 17.42 -7.80 -5.27
CA HIS A 367 18.60 -7.01 -5.59
C HIS A 367 19.28 -6.59 -4.29
N GLU A 368 20.46 -7.15 -4.00
CA GLU A 368 21.27 -6.76 -2.85
C GLU A 368 21.90 -5.38 -3.05
N ASP A 369 22.36 -5.09 -4.27
CA ASP A 369 23.12 -3.90 -4.62
C ASP A 369 22.21 -2.69 -4.86
N VAL A 370 21.57 -2.22 -3.79
CA VAL A 370 20.70 -1.05 -3.75
C VAL A 370 21.14 -0.05 -2.68
N ASN A 371 20.83 1.22 -2.87
CA ASN A 371 20.98 2.23 -1.82
C ASN A 371 19.82 2.13 -0.84
N THR A 372 20.08 2.44 0.43
CA THR A 372 19.08 2.49 1.49
C THR A 372 19.35 3.70 2.40
N VAL A 373 18.42 4.02 3.30
CA VAL A 373 18.61 5.09 4.29
C VAL A 373 19.78 4.82 5.23
N VAL A 374 20.22 3.56 5.38
CA VAL A 374 21.40 3.14 6.17
C VAL A 374 22.63 2.82 5.32
N GLY A 375 22.66 3.28 4.06
CA GLY A 375 23.77 3.09 3.12
C GLY A 375 23.53 1.96 2.12
N ARG A 376 24.54 1.67 1.31
CA ARG A 376 24.44 0.66 0.23
C ARG A 376 24.44 -0.76 0.79
N GLY A 377 23.63 -1.62 0.18
CA GLY A 377 23.52 -3.06 0.48
C GLY A 377 22.30 -3.43 1.31
N LEU A 378 21.41 -4.26 0.74
CA LEU A 378 20.19 -4.71 1.42
C LEU A 378 20.45 -5.72 2.54
N HIS A 379 21.64 -6.36 2.60
CA HIS A 379 21.98 -7.32 3.67
C HIS A 379 21.87 -6.72 5.09
N ARG A 380 21.99 -5.39 5.22
CA ARG A 380 21.78 -4.66 6.48
C ARG A 380 20.37 -4.86 7.05
N TYR A 381 19.39 -5.14 6.20
CA TYR A 381 18.01 -5.43 6.56
C TYR A 381 17.79 -6.89 6.96
N THR A 382 18.85 -7.70 7.04
CA THR A 382 18.82 -9.02 7.72
C THR A 382 19.14 -8.92 9.21
N GLN A 383 19.39 -7.70 9.71
CA GLN A 383 19.64 -7.41 11.12
C GLN A 383 18.37 -6.92 11.81
N GLU A 384 18.30 -7.10 13.12
CA GLU A 384 17.18 -6.65 13.95
C GLU A 384 17.64 -5.67 15.05
N PRO A 385 16.85 -4.62 15.33
CA PRO A 385 17.17 -3.65 16.36
C PRO A 385 16.83 -4.22 17.74
N VAL A 386 17.71 -3.98 18.70
CA VAL A 386 17.56 -4.39 20.10
C VAL A 386 17.99 -3.26 21.03
N LEU A 387 17.46 -3.26 22.25
CA LEU A 387 18.03 -2.45 23.33
C LEU A 387 19.02 -3.31 24.11
N GLN A 388 20.31 -3.01 23.97
CA GLN A 388 21.39 -3.61 24.73
C GLN A 388 21.87 -2.58 25.76
N ASP A 389 21.75 -2.90 27.05
CA ASP A 389 22.09 -1.99 28.16
C ASP A 389 21.41 -0.60 28.06
N GLY A 390 20.18 -0.59 27.55
CA GLY A 390 19.38 0.62 27.34
C GLY A 390 19.75 1.44 26.09
N GLN A 391 20.70 0.97 25.28
CA GLN A 391 21.11 1.62 24.03
C GLN A 391 20.65 0.82 22.81
N LEU A 392 20.28 1.53 21.74
CA LEU A 392 19.93 0.90 20.48
C LEU A 392 21.17 0.28 19.83
N ALA A 393 21.07 -1.01 19.52
CA ALA A 393 22.05 -1.75 18.75
C ALA A 393 21.35 -2.60 17.68
N TRP A 394 22.11 -3.03 16.67
CA TRP A 394 21.66 -4.03 15.70
C TRP A 394 22.41 -5.33 15.94
N ARG A 395 21.66 -6.43 15.98
CA ARG A 395 22.23 -7.78 15.96
C ARG A 395 21.81 -8.48 14.69
N ASP A 396 22.53 -9.52 14.31
CA ASP A 396 22.12 -10.36 13.20
C ASP A 396 20.76 -11.00 13.51
N GLY A 397 19.84 -10.93 12.54
CA GLY A 397 18.52 -11.53 12.65
C GLY A 397 18.57 -13.07 12.60
N PRO A 398 17.42 -13.72 12.80
CA PRO A 398 17.35 -15.18 12.84
C PRO A 398 17.78 -15.83 11.53
N VAL A 399 18.55 -16.92 11.61
CA VAL A 399 19.00 -17.74 10.45
C VAL A 399 18.01 -18.85 10.09
N GLY A 400 17.02 -19.10 10.95
CA GLY A 400 15.96 -20.09 10.73
C GLY A 400 14.64 -19.56 11.25
N SER A 401 13.54 -20.10 10.72
CA SER A 401 12.20 -19.80 11.21
C SER A 401 11.98 -20.42 12.59
N LEU A 402 11.30 -19.68 13.46
CA LEU A 402 10.83 -20.17 14.76
C LEU A 402 9.42 -20.79 14.67
N ASP A 403 8.71 -20.58 13.55
CA ASP A 403 7.41 -21.21 13.27
C ASP A 403 7.17 -21.32 11.75
N GLU A 404 7.42 -22.50 11.19
CA GLU A 404 7.20 -22.81 9.77
C GLU A 404 5.71 -22.94 9.37
N ALA A 405 4.77 -22.87 10.32
CA ALA A 405 3.36 -22.69 9.99
C ALA A 405 3.05 -21.24 9.57
N ILE A 406 3.92 -20.28 9.94
CA ILE A 406 3.76 -18.85 9.68
C ILE A 406 4.76 -18.36 8.63
N LEU A 407 6.03 -18.72 8.77
CA LEU A 407 7.13 -18.20 7.96
C LEU A 407 8.09 -19.32 7.57
N ARG A 408 8.32 -19.54 6.28
CA ARG A 408 9.11 -20.68 5.78
C ARG A 408 10.38 -20.26 5.05
N PRO A 409 11.41 -21.12 5.02
CA PRO A 409 12.57 -20.90 4.16
C PRO A 409 12.21 -20.98 2.67
N VAL A 410 13.05 -20.39 1.82
CA VAL A 410 12.87 -20.42 0.35
C VAL A 410 12.95 -21.85 -0.23
N SER A 411 13.63 -22.76 0.46
CA SER A 411 13.75 -24.17 0.09
C SER A 411 12.48 -24.99 0.30
N ASN A 412 11.57 -24.55 1.19
CA ASN A 412 10.31 -25.22 1.51
C ASN A 412 9.16 -24.21 1.60
N PRO A 413 8.78 -23.54 0.49
CA PRO A 413 7.79 -22.48 0.55
C PRO A 413 6.37 -23.01 0.76
N PHE A 414 5.40 -22.14 1.07
CA PHE A 414 3.99 -22.53 1.07
C PHE A 414 3.44 -22.74 -0.34
N SER A 415 3.98 -22.00 -1.30
CA SER A 415 3.69 -22.07 -2.72
C SER A 415 4.94 -21.63 -3.49
N HIS A 416 5.22 -22.27 -4.61
CA HIS A 416 6.34 -21.87 -5.49
C HIS A 416 6.05 -20.59 -6.29
N GLU A 417 4.86 -20.02 -6.15
CA GLU A 417 4.45 -18.74 -6.74
C GLU A 417 3.81 -17.80 -5.71
N GLY A 418 3.81 -16.51 -6.02
CA GLY A 418 3.26 -15.43 -5.19
C GLY A 418 1.74 -15.26 -5.32
N GLY A 419 1.14 -15.95 -6.29
CA GLY A 419 -0.30 -16.01 -6.50
C GLY A 419 -0.96 -14.69 -6.93
N LEU A 420 -0.25 -13.77 -7.58
CA LEU A 420 -0.85 -12.66 -8.31
C LEU A 420 -0.94 -13.00 -9.80
N ARG A 421 -2.13 -12.86 -10.38
CA ARG A 421 -2.41 -13.14 -11.79
C ARG A 421 -2.99 -11.91 -12.47
N VAL A 422 -2.54 -11.65 -13.69
CA VAL A 422 -3.29 -10.81 -14.64
C VAL A 422 -4.41 -11.66 -15.22
N MET A 423 -5.62 -11.11 -15.21
CA MET A 423 -6.81 -11.71 -15.79
C MET A 423 -7.10 -10.99 -17.11
N GLU A 424 -7.17 -11.71 -18.22
CA GLU A 424 -7.37 -11.14 -19.55
C GLU A 424 -8.37 -11.95 -20.38
N GLY A 425 -9.16 -11.24 -21.21
CA GLY A 425 -10.07 -11.84 -22.18
C GLY A 425 -11.04 -10.83 -22.77
N ASN A 426 -12.19 -11.29 -23.27
CA ASN A 426 -13.16 -10.41 -23.93
C ASN A 426 -13.87 -9.44 -22.97
N LEU A 427 -13.64 -9.56 -21.66
CA LEU A 427 -14.11 -8.60 -20.65
C LEU A 427 -13.11 -7.48 -20.34
N GLY A 428 -11.89 -7.53 -20.87
CA GLY A 428 -10.81 -6.57 -20.60
C GLY A 428 -9.67 -7.20 -19.80
N ARG A 429 -8.96 -6.36 -19.04
CA ARG A 429 -7.81 -6.74 -18.20
C ARG A 429 -8.06 -6.39 -16.75
N GLY A 430 -7.70 -7.27 -15.83
CA GLY A 430 -7.80 -7.06 -14.38
C GLY A 430 -6.76 -7.88 -13.64
N VAL A 431 -6.90 -7.97 -12.33
CA VAL A 431 -6.01 -8.80 -11.49
C VAL A 431 -6.82 -9.73 -10.60
N MET A 432 -6.22 -10.86 -10.27
CA MET A 432 -6.77 -11.83 -9.31
C MET A 432 -5.65 -12.33 -8.40
N LYS A 433 -5.96 -12.44 -7.11
CA LYS A 433 -5.08 -13.08 -6.13
C LYS A 433 -5.53 -14.53 -5.94
N VAL A 434 -4.68 -15.47 -6.32
CA VAL A 434 -4.92 -16.92 -6.20
C VAL A 434 -4.27 -17.53 -4.95
N SER A 435 -3.35 -16.81 -4.29
CA SER A 435 -2.61 -17.34 -3.12
C SER A 435 -3.49 -17.75 -1.94
N ALA A 436 -4.67 -17.14 -1.81
CA ALA A 436 -5.65 -17.43 -0.76
C ALA A 436 -6.83 -18.29 -1.25
N VAL A 437 -6.87 -18.65 -2.53
CA VAL A 437 -7.96 -19.40 -3.17
C VAL A 437 -7.52 -20.86 -3.34
N ALA A 438 -8.25 -21.78 -2.71
CA ALA A 438 -7.96 -23.21 -2.82
C ALA A 438 -8.02 -23.66 -4.30
N PRO A 439 -7.15 -24.57 -4.77
CA PRO A 439 -7.07 -24.96 -6.19
C PRO A 439 -8.40 -25.32 -6.83
N GLU A 440 -9.29 -26.01 -6.11
CA GLU A 440 -10.63 -26.41 -6.55
C GLU A 440 -11.59 -25.23 -6.79
N HIS A 441 -11.27 -24.04 -6.27
CA HIS A 441 -12.04 -22.80 -6.42
C HIS A 441 -11.38 -21.81 -7.39
N GLN A 442 -10.20 -22.11 -7.95
CA GLN A 442 -9.50 -21.16 -8.83
C GLN A 442 -10.12 -21.02 -10.22
N VAL A 443 -11.03 -21.92 -10.59
CA VAL A 443 -11.77 -21.88 -11.86
C VAL A 443 -13.27 -21.97 -11.58
N VAL A 444 -13.99 -20.91 -11.95
CA VAL A 444 -15.45 -20.85 -11.84
C VAL A 444 -16.04 -20.47 -13.19
N GLU A 445 -16.94 -21.30 -13.70
CA GLU A 445 -17.75 -21.01 -14.87
C GLU A 445 -19.22 -21.15 -14.49
N ALA A 446 -19.94 -20.04 -14.41
CA ALA A 446 -21.31 -19.99 -13.91
C ALA A 446 -22.11 -18.83 -14.52
N PRO A 447 -23.45 -18.83 -14.42
CA PRO A 447 -24.26 -17.70 -14.84
C PRO A 447 -23.93 -16.42 -14.05
N ALA A 448 -23.92 -15.27 -14.71
CA ALA A 448 -23.73 -13.99 -14.09
C ALA A 448 -24.96 -13.59 -13.27
N ARG A 449 -24.72 -13.00 -12.10
CA ARG A 449 -25.69 -12.20 -11.36
C ARG A 449 -25.14 -10.78 -11.24
N VAL A 450 -25.80 -9.83 -11.89
CA VAL A 450 -25.32 -8.46 -12.04
C VAL A 450 -25.85 -7.57 -10.91
N PHE A 451 -24.95 -6.80 -10.32
CA PHE A 451 -25.20 -5.82 -9.28
C PHE A 451 -24.53 -4.49 -9.64
N HIS A 452 -25.04 -3.42 -9.06
CA HIS A 452 -24.51 -2.07 -9.20
C HIS A 452 -24.00 -1.50 -7.87
N ASP A 453 -24.39 -2.11 -6.75
CA ASP A 453 -23.97 -1.71 -5.40
C ASP A 453 -23.84 -2.94 -4.49
N GLN A 454 -22.95 -2.87 -3.50
CA GLN A 454 -22.73 -3.98 -2.56
C GLN A 454 -23.97 -4.31 -1.69
N THR A 455 -24.87 -3.35 -1.49
CA THR A 455 -26.12 -3.52 -0.74
C THR A 455 -27.08 -4.44 -1.49
N GLN A 456 -27.13 -4.37 -2.83
CA GLN A 456 -28.00 -5.22 -3.65
C GLN A 456 -27.63 -6.70 -3.52
N LEU A 457 -26.34 -7.02 -3.41
CA LEU A 457 -25.90 -8.39 -3.17
C LEU A 457 -26.31 -8.87 -1.77
N ALA A 458 -26.18 -8.01 -0.76
CA ALA A 458 -26.59 -8.34 0.60
C ALA A 458 -28.12 -8.58 0.71
N GLU A 459 -28.93 -7.78 0.00
CA GLU A 459 -30.38 -7.96 -0.10
C GLU A 459 -30.75 -9.28 -0.79
N ALA A 460 -30.13 -9.58 -1.95
CA ALA A 460 -30.36 -10.83 -2.66
C ALA A 460 -29.94 -12.06 -1.83
N PHE A 461 -28.85 -11.96 -1.06
CA PHE A 461 -28.44 -13.01 -0.12
C PHE A 461 -29.51 -13.25 0.96
N LYS A 462 -30.03 -12.19 1.59
CA LYS A 462 -31.08 -12.28 2.62
C LYS A 462 -32.39 -12.83 2.07
N ALA A 463 -32.70 -12.55 0.80
CA ALA A 463 -33.86 -13.08 0.11
C ALA A 463 -33.71 -14.56 -0.32
N GLY A 464 -32.54 -15.18 -0.12
CA GLY A 464 -32.28 -16.57 -0.52
C GLY A 464 -32.06 -16.77 -2.03
N GLU A 465 -31.85 -15.69 -2.79
CA GLU A 465 -31.76 -15.75 -4.27
C GLU A 465 -30.39 -16.27 -4.78
N LEU A 466 -29.40 -16.39 -3.89
CA LEU A 466 -28.00 -16.66 -4.22
C LEU A 466 -27.54 -18.09 -3.88
N GLU A 467 -28.45 -18.98 -3.47
CA GLU A 467 -28.14 -20.39 -3.17
C GLU A 467 -27.99 -21.23 -4.46
N ARG A 468 -26.99 -20.90 -5.27
CA ARG A 468 -26.66 -21.52 -6.56
C ARG A 468 -25.23 -21.19 -6.97
N ASP A 469 -24.73 -21.83 -8.01
CA ASP A 469 -23.48 -21.42 -8.67
C ASP A 469 -23.73 -20.12 -9.46
N PHE A 470 -22.86 -19.12 -9.28
CA PHE A 470 -22.95 -17.85 -10.03
C PHE A 470 -21.63 -17.06 -10.01
N VAL A 471 -21.49 -16.15 -10.99
CA VAL A 471 -20.47 -15.10 -10.96
C VAL A 471 -21.14 -13.78 -10.58
N ALA A 472 -20.80 -13.24 -9.40
CA ALA A 472 -21.21 -11.92 -8.98
C ALA A 472 -20.51 -10.88 -9.86
N VAL A 473 -21.26 -10.14 -10.66
CA VAL A 473 -20.74 -9.05 -11.49
C VAL A 473 -21.14 -7.73 -10.85
N VAL A 474 -20.19 -7.01 -10.25
CA VAL A 474 -20.45 -5.71 -9.61
C VAL A 474 -19.78 -4.62 -10.44
N ARG A 475 -20.57 -3.83 -11.17
CA ARG A 475 -20.08 -2.83 -12.13
C ARG A 475 -20.36 -1.41 -11.68
N PHE A 476 -19.69 -0.45 -12.32
CA PHE A 476 -19.70 0.97 -11.95
C PHE A 476 -19.09 1.24 -10.58
N GLN A 477 -18.06 0.46 -10.24
CA GLN A 477 -17.27 0.61 -9.02
C GLN A 477 -15.83 1.05 -9.31
N GLY A 478 -15.55 1.49 -10.54
CA GLY A 478 -14.23 1.92 -11.01
C GLY A 478 -13.79 3.30 -10.49
N PRO A 479 -12.55 3.72 -10.82
CA PRO A 479 -12.00 5.01 -10.40
C PRO A 479 -12.87 6.22 -10.82
N ALA A 480 -13.28 6.30 -12.08
CA ALA A 480 -14.07 7.42 -12.56
C ALA A 480 -15.54 7.35 -12.15
N ALA A 481 -16.06 6.13 -11.92
CA ALA A 481 -17.43 5.92 -11.46
C ALA A 481 -17.70 6.56 -10.09
N ASN A 482 -17.09 6.02 -9.05
CA ASN A 482 -17.35 6.44 -7.66
C ASN A 482 -16.08 6.45 -6.80
N GLY A 483 -14.90 6.61 -7.42
CA GLY A 483 -13.63 6.70 -6.68
C GLY A 483 -13.07 5.34 -6.22
N MET A 484 -13.57 4.24 -6.78
CA MET A 484 -13.10 2.88 -6.54
C MET A 484 -13.12 2.44 -5.05
N PRO A 485 -14.30 2.42 -4.39
CA PRO A 485 -14.40 2.00 -3.01
C PRO A 485 -14.01 0.52 -2.82
N GLU A 486 -13.54 0.17 -1.62
CA GLU A 486 -13.39 -1.25 -1.26
C GLU A 486 -14.74 -1.88 -0.93
N LEU A 487 -15.13 -2.89 -1.69
CA LEU A 487 -16.42 -3.59 -1.57
C LEU A 487 -16.42 -4.64 -0.45
N HIS A 488 -16.00 -4.24 0.75
CA HIS A 488 -15.74 -5.15 1.87
C HIS A 488 -16.99 -5.97 2.29
N LYS A 489 -18.20 -5.38 2.20
CA LYS A 489 -19.45 -6.04 2.63
C LYS A 489 -19.80 -7.29 1.80
N LEU A 490 -19.17 -7.51 0.64
CA LEU A 490 -19.44 -8.67 -0.21
C LEU A 490 -18.80 -9.97 0.31
N THR A 491 -17.65 -9.86 0.96
CA THR A 491 -16.79 -11.01 1.31
C THR A 491 -17.47 -12.04 2.20
N PRO A 492 -18.18 -11.65 3.30
CA PRO A 492 -18.82 -12.61 4.17
C PRO A 492 -19.91 -13.44 3.45
N PHE A 493 -20.73 -12.79 2.62
CA PHE A 493 -21.82 -13.46 1.90
C PHE A 493 -21.30 -14.48 0.89
N LEU A 494 -20.36 -14.07 0.03
CA LEU A 494 -19.75 -14.97 -0.95
C LEU A 494 -18.99 -16.12 -0.27
N GLY A 495 -18.31 -15.84 0.85
CA GLY A 495 -17.62 -16.85 1.64
C GLY A 495 -18.56 -17.90 2.22
N VAL A 496 -19.73 -17.50 2.73
CA VAL A 496 -20.76 -18.42 3.24
C VAL A 496 -21.33 -19.30 2.11
N LEU A 497 -21.57 -18.74 0.92
CA LEU A 497 -22.07 -19.52 -0.22
C LEU A 497 -21.04 -20.55 -0.70
N GLN A 498 -19.76 -20.19 -0.73
CA GLN A 498 -18.69 -21.14 -1.03
C GLN A 498 -18.59 -22.25 0.04
N ASP A 499 -18.73 -21.92 1.33
CA ASP A 499 -18.75 -22.92 2.41
C ASP A 499 -19.94 -23.89 2.32
N ARG A 500 -21.05 -23.44 1.72
CA ARG A 500 -22.21 -24.30 1.41
C ARG A 500 -22.00 -25.18 0.17
N GLY A 501 -20.85 -25.09 -0.49
CA GLY A 501 -20.48 -25.92 -1.63
C GLY A 501 -20.80 -25.32 -3.00
N PHE A 502 -21.31 -24.09 -3.06
CA PHE A 502 -21.58 -23.41 -4.32
C PHE A 502 -20.29 -22.89 -4.97
N LYS A 503 -20.23 -22.94 -6.29
CA LYS A 503 -19.15 -22.32 -7.08
C LYS A 503 -19.48 -20.85 -7.32
N VAL A 504 -18.82 -19.99 -6.55
CA VAL A 504 -19.03 -18.55 -6.60
C VAL A 504 -17.74 -17.81 -6.96
N ALA A 505 -17.86 -16.78 -7.79
CA ALA A 505 -16.76 -15.87 -8.11
C ALA A 505 -17.25 -14.42 -8.14
N LEU A 506 -16.31 -13.48 -8.05
CA LEU A 506 -16.56 -12.04 -8.17
C LEU A 506 -15.82 -11.48 -9.39
N VAL A 507 -16.51 -10.62 -10.14
CA VAL A 507 -15.93 -9.78 -11.21
C VAL A 507 -16.36 -8.34 -10.99
N THR A 508 -15.41 -7.41 -10.90
CA THR A 508 -15.71 -6.00 -10.70
C THR A 508 -14.67 -5.07 -11.34
N ASP A 509 -15.12 -3.92 -11.83
CA ASP A 509 -14.26 -2.78 -12.20
C ASP A 509 -13.75 -1.99 -11.00
N GLY A 510 -14.28 -2.27 -9.80
CA GLY A 510 -13.77 -1.78 -8.53
C GLY A 510 -12.76 -2.69 -7.88
N ARG A 511 -12.74 -2.71 -6.54
CA ARG A 511 -11.81 -3.50 -5.74
C ARG A 511 -12.43 -4.11 -4.51
N MET A 512 -11.76 -5.13 -4.00
CA MET A 512 -12.02 -5.72 -2.69
C MET A 512 -11.07 -5.14 -1.66
N SER A 513 -11.35 -5.38 -0.37
CA SER A 513 -10.33 -5.13 0.65
C SER A 513 -9.06 -5.88 0.26
N GLY A 514 -7.89 -5.22 0.35
CA GLY A 514 -6.60 -5.79 -0.03
C GLY A 514 -6.29 -7.18 0.55
N ALA A 515 -6.98 -7.52 1.63
CA ALA A 515 -7.16 -8.87 2.15
C ALA A 515 -8.05 -9.73 1.23
N SER A 516 -7.59 -10.12 0.03
CA SER A 516 -8.35 -11.04 -0.84
C SER A 516 -8.46 -12.41 -0.15
N GLY A 517 -9.70 -12.90 0.00
CA GLY A 517 -10.02 -14.13 0.74
C GLY A 517 -10.11 -15.37 -0.15
N LYS A 518 -10.83 -16.38 0.36
CA LYS A 518 -10.99 -17.70 -0.29
C LYS A 518 -11.83 -17.73 -1.58
N VAL A 519 -12.51 -16.63 -1.90
CA VAL A 519 -13.41 -16.54 -3.08
C VAL A 519 -12.63 -15.97 -4.26
N PRO A 520 -12.64 -16.65 -5.43
CA PRO A 520 -11.98 -16.16 -6.63
C PRO A 520 -12.57 -14.82 -7.06
N SER A 521 -11.72 -13.78 -7.14
CA SER A 521 -12.15 -12.40 -7.40
C SER A 521 -11.27 -11.76 -8.46
N ALA A 522 -11.84 -11.53 -9.65
CA ALA A 522 -11.24 -10.70 -10.70
C ALA A 522 -11.64 -9.24 -10.46
N ILE A 523 -10.67 -8.41 -10.09
CA ILE A 523 -10.87 -7.02 -9.67
C ILE A 523 -10.10 -6.06 -10.58
N HIS A 524 -10.32 -4.75 -10.41
CA HIS A 524 -9.65 -3.68 -11.13
C HIS A 524 -9.92 -3.73 -12.65
N LEU A 525 -11.02 -4.37 -13.07
CA LEU A 525 -11.28 -4.62 -14.48
C LEU A 525 -11.29 -3.30 -15.26
N SER A 526 -10.42 -3.25 -16.26
CA SER A 526 -10.14 -2.10 -17.11
C SER A 526 -10.29 -2.49 -18.58
N PRO A 527 -10.96 -1.67 -19.41
CA PRO A 527 -11.64 -0.42 -19.07
C PRO A 527 -12.86 -0.63 -18.14
N GLU A 528 -13.10 0.33 -17.24
CA GLU A 528 -14.25 0.30 -16.32
C GLU A 528 -15.59 0.49 -17.05
N ALA A 529 -16.71 0.07 -16.42
CA ALA A 529 -18.03 0.12 -17.04
C ALA A 529 -18.46 1.55 -17.42
N LEU A 530 -18.14 2.55 -16.59
CA LEU A 530 -18.48 3.95 -16.87
C LEU A 530 -17.78 4.48 -18.14
N LYS A 531 -16.55 4.05 -18.40
CA LYS A 531 -15.76 4.44 -19.58
C LYS A 531 -16.05 3.55 -20.80
N GLY A 532 -17.19 2.87 -20.83
CA GLY A 532 -17.63 2.02 -21.94
C GLY A 532 -16.99 0.63 -21.97
N GLY A 533 -16.40 0.17 -20.86
CA GLY A 533 -15.80 -1.15 -20.77
C GLY A 533 -16.79 -2.30 -21.00
N PRO A 534 -16.32 -3.47 -21.49
CA PRO A 534 -17.17 -4.62 -21.80
C PRO A 534 -18.05 -5.10 -20.62
N LEU A 535 -17.61 -4.88 -19.38
CA LEU A 535 -18.37 -5.19 -18.16
C LEU A 535 -19.78 -4.58 -18.16
N ALA A 536 -19.97 -3.42 -18.80
CA ALA A 536 -21.27 -2.75 -18.88
C ALA A 536 -22.30 -3.52 -19.76
N ARG A 537 -21.86 -4.46 -20.60
CA ARG A 537 -22.74 -5.23 -21.51
C ARG A 537 -23.21 -6.57 -20.92
N ILE A 538 -22.64 -7.00 -19.79
CA ILE A 538 -23.08 -8.23 -19.10
C ILE A 538 -24.54 -8.07 -18.61
N ARG A 539 -25.31 -9.14 -18.76
CA ARG A 539 -26.69 -9.31 -18.29
C ARG A 539 -26.78 -10.52 -17.35
N ASP A 540 -27.80 -10.52 -16.49
CA ASP A 540 -28.11 -11.69 -15.67
C ASP A 540 -28.28 -12.94 -16.54
N GLY A 541 -27.68 -14.05 -16.12
CA GLY A 541 -27.75 -15.33 -16.82
C GLY A 541 -26.64 -15.59 -17.83
N ASP A 542 -25.87 -14.58 -18.26
CA ASP A 542 -24.72 -14.78 -19.15
C ASP A 542 -23.71 -15.72 -18.50
N ARG A 543 -23.21 -16.72 -19.22
CA ARG A 543 -22.19 -17.60 -18.64
C ARG A 543 -20.84 -16.89 -18.64
N VAL A 544 -20.22 -16.78 -17.46
CA VAL A 544 -18.92 -16.14 -17.27
C VAL A 544 -17.93 -17.15 -16.72
N ARG A 545 -16.73 -17.18 -17.30
CA ARG A 545 -15.60 -18.00 -16.88
C ARG A 545 -14.52 -17.11 -16.26
N VAL A 546 -14.23 -17.38 -15.00
CA VAL A 546 -13.11 -16.80 -14.24
C VAL A 546 -12.10 -17.93 -14.02
N ASP A 547 -10.99 -17.91 -14.75
CA ASP A 547 -9.97 -18.98 -14.72
C ASP A 547 -8.64 -18.40 -14.20
N GLY A 548 -8.45 -18.46 -12.88
CA GLY A 548 -7.25 -17.97 -12.21
C GLY A 548 -6.00 -18.81 -12.47
N VAL A 549 -6.16 -20.03 -13.01
CA VAL A 549 -5.04 -20.90 -13.38
C VAL A 549 -4.41 -20.38 -14.67
N LYS A 550 -5.24 -20.06 -15.67
CA LYS A 550 -4.78 -19.54 -16.98
C LYS A 550 -4.66 -18.02 -17.03
N GLY A 551 -5.23 -17.30 -16.07
CA GLY A 551 -5.37 -15.85 -16.15
C GLY A 551 -6.42 -15.42 -17.19
N GLU A 552 -7.47 -16.21 -17.39
CA GLU A 552 -8.48 -15.98 -18.43
C GLU A 552 -9.80 -15.48 -17.82
N LEU A 553 -10.35 -14.40 -18.39
CA LEU A 553 -11.65 -13.85 -17.99
C LEU A 553 -12.54 -13.68 -19.22
N LYS A 554 -13.58 -14.53 -19.33
CA LYS A 554 -14.45 -14.57 -20.51
C LYS A 554 -15.93 -14.55 -20.18
N VAL A 555 -16.70 -13.81 -20.98
CA VAL A 555 -18.15 -14.01 -21.12
C VAL A 555 -18.42 -14.88 -22.35
N LEU A 556 -19.22 -15.94 -22.17
CA LEU A 556 -19.53 -16.95 -23.19
C LEU A 556 -20.88 -16.62 -23.83
N VAL A 557 -20.92 -15.49 -24.52
CA VAL A 557 -22.06 -15.04 -25.34
C VAL A 557 -21.61 -15.03 -26.80
N ASP A 558 -22.53 -15.32 -27.71
CA ASP A 558 -22.25 -15.25 -29.15
C ASP A 558 -21.73 -13.85 -29.53
N PRO A 559 -20.65 -13.73 -30.33
CA PRO A 559 -20.06 -12.43 -30.66
C PRO A 559 -21.05 -11.46 -31.33
N ALA A 560 -21.95 -11.94 -32.20
CA ALA A 560 -22.92 -11.08 -32.86
C ALA A 560 -23.98 -10.57 -31.87
N GLU A 561 -24.42 -11.44 -30.95
CA GLU A 561 -25.29 -11.03 -29.85
C GLU A 561 -24.59 -9.99 -28.95
N TRP A 562 -23.34 -10.24 -28.57
CA TRP A 562 -22.55 -9.37 -27.68
C TRP A 562 -22.32 -7.97 -28.26
N GLU A 563 -22.01 -7.88 -29.55
CA GLU A 563 -21.81 -6.59 -30.23
C GLU A 563 -23.10 -5.80 -30.42
N ALA A 564 -24.24 -6.48 -30.52
CA ALA A 564 -25.55 -5.81 -30.60
C ALA A 564 -26.03 -5.24 -29.25
N ARG A 565 -25.36 -5.54 -28.13
CA ARG A 565 -25.82 -5.10 -26.80
C ARG A 565 -25.51 -3.63 -26.55
N ILE A 566 -26.55 -2.91 -26.16
CA ILE A 566 -26.43 -1.58 -25.57
C ILE A 566 -25.83 -1.74 -24.16
N PRO A 567 -24.71 -1.06 -23.84
CA PRO A 567 -24.17 -1.02 -22.48
C PRO A 567 -25.21 -0.49 -21.47
N ALA A 568 -25.21 -1.02 -20.26
CA ALA A 568 -26.08 -0.52 -19.21
C ALA A 568 -25.75 0.94 -18.87
N ALA A 569 -26.77 1.71 -18.50
CA ALA A 569 -26.58 3.03 -17.94
C ALA A 569 -25.97 2.95 -16.53
N PRO A 570 -25.10 3.89 -16.15
CA PRO A 570 -24.63 3.99 -14.76
C PRO A 570 -25.80 4.30 -13.82
N PRO A 571 -25.74 3.87 -12.54
CA PRO A 571 -26.71 4.28 -11.53
C PRO A 571 -26.76 5.80 -11.37
N THR A 572 -27.93 6.33 -11.05
CA THR A 572 -28.10 7.74 -10.73
C THR A 572 -27.57 8.03 -9.33
N ASP A 573 -26.28 8.36 -9.19
CA ASP A 573 -25.71 8.92 -7.95
C ASP A 573 -25.29 10.38 -8.23
N PRO A 574 -25.86 11.38 -7.52
CA PRO A 574 -25.43 12.76 -7.69
C PRO A 574 -23.98 13.00 -7.23
N GLY A 575 -23.36 12.05 -6.51
CA GLY A 575 -22.01 12.17 -5.99
C GLY A 575 -21.87 13.26 -4.92
N ILE A 576 -22.96 13.51 -4.19
CA ILE A 576 -23.10 14.57 -3.17
C ILE A 576 -23.07 13.99 -1.75
N GLY A 577 -22.50 14.72 -0.81
CA GLY A 577 -22.49 14.37 0.61
C GLY A 577 -21.18 13.72 1.03
N PHE A 578 -20.83 13.84 2.31
CA PHE A 578 -19.52 13.46 2.84
C PHE A 578 -18.33 14.18 2.14
N GLY A 579 -18.59 15.31 1.46
CA GLY A 579 -17.60 16.07 0.70
C GLY A 579 -17.30 15.51 -0.69
N ARG A 580 -18.03 14.48 -1.15
CA ARG A 580 -17.80 13.81 -2.46
C ARG A 580 -17.86 14.76 -3.66
N GLU A 581 -18.61 15.86 -3.55
CA GLU A 581 -18.70 16.91 -4.56
C GLU A 581 -17.37 17.64 -4.80
N LEU A 582 -16.51 17.77 -3.76
CA LEU A 582 -15.20 18.40 -3.88
C LEU A 582 -14.21 17.55 -4.70
N PHE A 583 -14.48 16.25 -4.82
CA PHE A 583 -13.59 15.29 -5.50
C PHE A 583 -14.05 14.94 -6.93
N ALA A 584 -15.12 15.58 -7.42
CA ALA A 584 -15.65 15.29 -8.76
C ALA A 584 -14.61 15.50 -9.86
N PHE A 585 -13.80 16.56 -9.78
CA PHE A 585 -12.72 16.81 -10.74
C PHE A 585 -11.62 15.74 -10.68
N MET A 586 -11.30 15.23 -9.48
CA MET A 586 -10.32 14.16 -9.31
C MET A 586 -10.82 12.85 -9.91
N ARG A 587 -12.08 12.46 -9.66
CA ARG A 587 -12.70 11.27 -10.29
C ARG A 587 -12.63 11.35 -11.81
N GLY A 588 -12.91 12.52 -12.39
CA GLY A 588 -12.78 12.74 -13.83
C GLY A 588 -11.34 12.63 -14.37
N ALA A 589 -10.35 12.96 -13.54
CA ALA A 589 -8.92 12.91 -13.90
C ALA A 589 -8.24 11.56 -13.61
N MET A 590 -8.87 10.66 -12.85
CA MET A 590 -8.27 9.37 -12.52
C MET A 590 -8.02 8.53 -13.78
N SER A 591 -6.78 8.05 -13.89
CA SER A 591 -6.36 7.05 -14.86
C SER A 591 -7.09 5.72 -14.67
N SER A 592 -6.90 4.77 -15.60
CA SER A 592 -7.40 3.41 -15.41
C SER A 592 -6.74 2.75 -14.17
N ALA A 593 -7.34 1.66 -13.68
CA ALA A 593 -6.76 0.90 -12.59
C ALA A 593 -5.40 0.28 -12.97
N GLU A 594 -5.22 -0.15 -14.22
CA GLU A 594 -3.94 -0.64 -14.75
C GLU A 594 -2.83 0.42 -14.71
N GLU A 595 -3.20 1.68 -14.85
CA GLU A 595 -2.29 2.83 -14.78
C GLU A 595 -2.15 3.39 -13.35
N GLY A 596 -2.66 2.69 -12.33
CA GLY A 596 -2.51 3.07 -10.92
C GLY A 596 -3.65 3.91 -10.33
N ALA A 597 -4.72 4.14 -11.11
CA ALA A 597 -5.88 4.96 -10.73
C ALA A 597 -5.45 6.28 -10.06
N CYS A 598 -4.58 7.04 -10.72
CA CYS A 598 -3.99 8.26 -10.20
C CYS A 598 -4.40 9.47 -11.02
N SER A 599 -4.75 10.55 -10.31
CA SER A 599 -5.19 11.82 -10.89
C SER A 599 -4.05 12.58 -11.57
N PHE A 600 -2.79 12.16 -11.33
CA PHE A 600 -1.59 12.81 -11.86
C PHE A 600 -0.99 12.08 -13.07
N SER A 601 -1.43 10.86 -13.37
CA SER A 601 -0.77 10.01 -14.39
C SER A 601 -0.67 10.69 -15.75
N ALA A 602 -1.76 11.32 -16.22
CA ALA A 602 -1.75 12.05 -17.49
C ALA A 602 -0.71 13.19 -17.48
N THR A 603 -0.66 13.98 -16.42
CA THR A 603 0.30 15.09 -16.28
C THR A 603 1.73 14.57 -16.19
N LEU A 604 2.00 13.54 -15.38
CA LEU A 604 3.34 12.95 -15.23
C LEU A 604 3.85 12.36 -16.54
N ASN A 605 2.98 11.72 -17.33
CA ASN A 605 3.33 11.24 -18.67
C ASN A 605 3.55 12.39 -19.67
N ALA A 606 2.84 13.51 -19.48
CA ALA A 606 2.85 14.67 -20.38
C ALA A 606 3.96 15.69 -20.12
N LEU A 607 4.52 15.78 -18.90
CA LEU A 607 5.90 15.40 -18.64
C LEU A 607 7.01 15.62 -19.67
N ARG A 608 6.91 16.37 -20.77
CA ARG A 608 7.86 16.24 -21.91
C ARG A 608 9.22 16.86 -21.64
#